data_AF-A0A7X6DH66-F1
#
_entry.id   AF-A0A7X6DH66-F1
#
_cell.length_a   1.000
_cell.length_b   1.000
_cell.length_c   1.000
_cell.angle_alpha   90.00
_cell.angle_beta   90.00
_cell.angle_gamma   90.00
#
_symmetry.space_group_name_H-M   'P 1'
#
loop_
_entity.id
_entity.type
_entity.pdbx_description
1 polymer ?
#
loop_
_entity_poly.entity_id
_entity_poly.type
_entity_poly.pdbx_seq_one_letter_code
_entity_poly.pdbx_strand_id
1 'polypeptide(L)'
;MRSRCVAPWRNDGHPPLAEYGRASSPPEPALQPLYSVIAIVLGYLAGSLSFAVIVSRLMGLQDPRTFGSRNPGATNVLRSGSKAAAAVTLLLDGVKGWLPVLLVRLLGKPYGLEEGTMALVGLAAFLGHLYPVFFRFKGGKGVATFIGVVFGIDAVLGLATALTWLIIAFFFRYSSLASLVSAVFAPVYYLLGNRIAWYVDATVAIVLAAMAGLLLYRHRENITRLLKGTESRIGAKKAPEPPPRHHGRHGHHQ
;
A
#
# COMPACT_ATOMS: atom_id res chain seq x y z
N MET A 1 69.02 27.99 -41.82
CA MET A 1 68.87 27.96 -40.35
C MET A 1 67.67 28.83 -39.97
N ARG A 2 66.85 28.32 -39.06
CA ARG A 2 65.41 28.61 -38.92
C ARG A 2 65.09 29.99 -38.32
N SER A 3 63.94 30.49 -38.75
CA SER A 3 63.31 31.78 -38.49
C SER A 3 62.99 32.05 -37.02
N ARG A 4 63.03 33.34 -36.66
CA ARG A 4 62.56 33.91 -35.39
C ARG A 4 61.04 33.76 -35.27
N CYS A 5 60.56 33.22 -34.15
CA CYS A 5 59.16 33.36 -33.73
C CYS A 5 59.10 34.16 -32.43
N VAL A 6 58.27 35.20 -32.47
CA VAL A 6 57.95 36.15 -31.41
C VAL A 6 56.81 35.55 -30.58
N ALA A 7 56.94 35.50 -29.24
CA ALA A 7 55.83 35.19 -28.33
C ALA A 7 54.89 36.40 -28.25
N PRO A 8 53.56 36.22 -28.07
CA PRO A 8 53.01 36.51 -26.73
C PRO A 8 51.76 35.70 -26.33
N TRP A 9 51.30 35.94 -25.08
CA TRP A 9 49.97 35.64 -24.49
C TRP A 9 49.89 34.45 -23.52
N ARG A 10 50.19 34.72 -22.25
CA ARG A 10 49.60 34.01 -21.09
C ARG A 10 48.19 34.55 -20.90
N ASN A 11 47.22 33.66 -21.01
CA ASN A 11 45.82 33.91 -20.68
C ASN A 11 45.54 33.09 -19.41
N ASP A 12 45.96 33.58 -18.24
CA ASP A 12 45.72 32.93 -16.95
C ASP A 12 44.29 33.25 -16.50
N GLY A 13 43.31 32.87 -17.33
CA GLY A 13 41.87 33.06 -17.13
C GLY A 13 41.29 32.02 -16.18
N HIS A 14 41.83 31.90 -14.97
CA HIS A 14 41.16 31.15 -13.92
C HIS A 14 39.87 31.89 -13.53
N PRO A 15 38.67 31.33 -13.71
CA PRO A 15 37.48 31.88 -13.08
C PRO A 15 37.67 31.85 -11.56
N PRO A 16 37.19 32.86 -10.81
CA PRO A 16 37.27 32.85 -9.36
C PRO A 16 36.61 31.59 -8.81
N LEU A 17 37.30 30.89 -7.91
CA LEU A 17 36.84 29.71 -7.15
C LEU A 17 35.76 30.11 -6.13
N ALA A 18 34.70 30.75 -6.59
CA ALA A 18 33.64 31.31 -5.77
C ALA A 18 32.27 30.84 -6.26
N GLU A 19 32.13 29.55 -6.56
CA GLU A 19 30.81 28.92 -6.73
C GLU A 19 30.85 27.40 -6.59
N TYR A 20 31.75 26.86 -5.74
CA TYR A 20 31.60 25.47 -5.32
C TYR A 20 30.39 25.44 -4.38
N GLY A 21 29.31 24.88 -4.91
CA GLY A 21 27.97 24.96 -4.36
C GLY A 21 27.92 24.75 -2.86
N ARG A 22 27.05 25.54 -2.24
CA ARG A 22 26.50 25.31 -0.91
C ARG A 22 25.72 23.98 -0.96
N ALA A 23 26.44 22.86 -1.04
CA ALA A 23 25.89 21.56 -0.73
C ALA A 23 25.39 21.72 0.70
N SER A 24 24.07 21.68 0.87
CA SER A 24 23.44 21.61 2.18
C SER A 24 24.20 20.58 2.99
N SER A 25 24.80 21.01 4.10
CA SER A 25 25.50 20.13 5.02
C SER A 25 24.64 18.89 5.24
N PRO A 26 25.21 17.66 5.23
CA PRO A 26 24.43 16.51 5.62
C PRO A 26 23.78 16.80 6.98
N PRO A 27 22.53 16.36 7.20
CA PRO A 27 21.85 16.59 8.46
C PRO A 27 22.75 16.11 9.59
N GLU A 28 22.85 16.89 10.67
CA GLU A 28 23.63 16.44 11.81
C GLU A 28 23.14 15.06 12.25
N PRO A 29 24.04 14.08 12.47
CA PRO A 29 23.67 12.68 12.69
C PRO A 29 22.69 12.48 13.86
N ALA A 30 22.61 13.44 14.78
CA ALA A 30 21.66 13.46 15.89
C ALA A 30 20.18 13.63 15.45
N LEU A 31 19.90 14.24 14.29
CA LEU A 31 18.53 14.54 13.81
C LEU A 31 17.94 13.44 12.92
N GLN A 32 18.77 12.56 12.38
CA GLN A 32 18.33 11.48 11.48
C GLN A 32 17.27 10.55 12.14
N PRO A 33 17.42 10.08 13.39
CA PRO A 33 16.40 9.26 14.04
C PRO A 33 15.06 9.99 14.18
N LEU A 34 15.09 11.29 14.45
CA LEU A 34 13.90 12.12 14.57
C LEU A 34 13.15 12.19 13.22
N TYR A 35 13.87 12.40 12.11
CA TYR A 35 13.25 12.41 10.78
C TYR A 35 12.64 11.05 10.42
N SER A 36 13.31 9.94 10.75
CA SER A 36 12.74 8.60 10.55
C SER A 36 11.45 8.40 11.34
N VAL A 37 11.42 8.79 12.63
CA VAL A 37 10.21 8.69 13.46
C VAL A 37 9.08 9.55 12.89
N ILE A 38 9.35 10.78 12.50
CA ILE A 38 8.36 11.68 11.88
C ILE A 38 7.79 11.05 10.61
N ALA A 39 8.65 10.55 9.72
CA ALA A 39 8.22 9.90 8.48
C ALA A 39 7.33 8.67 8.74
N ILE A 40 7.68 7.85 9.73
CA ILE A 40 6.92 6.66 10.14
C ILE A 40 5.53 7.07 10.67
N VAL A 41 5.47 8.08 11.53
CA VAL A 41 4.20 8.59 12.07
C VAL A 41 3.32 9.14 10.95
N LEU A 42 3.89 9.96 10.05
CA LEU A 42 3.17 10.49 8.89
C LEU A 42 2.65 9.37 7.98
N GLY A 43 3.45 8.32 7.76
CA GLY A 43 3.03 7.12 7.04
C GLY A 43 1.81 6.47 7.68
N TYR A 44 1.82 6.25 9.00
CA TYR A 44 0.69 5.70 9.74
C TYR A 44 -0.57 6.57 9.66
N LEU A 45 -0.43 7.89 9.80
CA LEU A 45 -1.56 8.82 9.71
C LEU A 45 -2.16 8.83 8.31
N ALA A 46 -1.33 8.85 7.26
CA ALA A 46 -1.79 8.74 5.87
C ALA A 46 -2.52 7.40 5.63
N GLY A 47 -1.96 6.30 6.12
CA GLY A 47 -2.58 4.97 6.06
C GLY A 47 -3.92 4.88 6.78
N SER A 48 -4.08 5.64 7.88
CA SER A 48 -5.27 5.67 8.73
C SER A 48 -6.49 6.32 8.08
N LEU A 49 -6.35 6.91 6.89
CA LEU A 49 -7.47 7.38 6.08
C LEU A 49 -8.23 6.17 5.49
N SER A 50 -9.43 5.89 6.00
CA SER A 50 -10.29 4.82 5.48
C SER A 50 -11.05 5.31 4.24
N PHE A 51 -10.46 5.16 3.05
CA PHE A 51 -11.09 5.62 1.82
C PHE A 51 -12.40 4.92 1.50
N ALA A 52 -12.58 3.67 1.92
CA ALA A 52 -13.88 3.01 1.80
C ALA A 52 -14.99 3.82 2.50
N VAL A 53 -14.75 4.28 3.74
CA VAL A 53 -15.72 5.07 4.50
C VAL A 53 -15.86 6.48 3.91
N ILE A 54 -14.74 7.13 3.57
CA ILE A 54 -14.73 8.48 3.01
C ILE A 54 -15.46 8.51 1.66
N VAL A 55 -15.10 7.65 0.72
CA VAL A 55 -15.70 7.58 -0.63
C VAL A 55 -17.17 7.21 -0.53
N SER A 56 -17.55 6.22 0.27
CA SER A 56 -18.97 5.87 0.46
C SER A 56 -19.78 7.07 0.97
N ARG A 57 -19.26 7.81 1.96
CA ARG A 57 -19.95 8.99 2.48
C ARG A 57 -20.06 10.11 1.44
N LEU A 58 -18.99 10.39 0.70
CA LEU A 58 -18.97 11.44 -0.33
C LEU A 58 -19.90 11.10 -1.51
N MET A 59 -20.12 9.82 -1.80
CA MET A 59 -21.01 9.35 -2.87
C MET A 59 -22.44 9.04 -2.38
N GLY A 60 -22.80 9.39 -1.14
CA GLY A 60 -24.14 9.15 -0.59
C GLY A 60 -24.49 7.67 -0.37
N LEU A 61 -23.49 6.79 -0.27
CA LEU A 61 -23.66 5.37 -0.04
C LEU A 61 -23.68 5.04 1.45
N GLN A 62 -24.27 3.89 1.80
CA GLN A 62 -24.22 3.36 3.16
C GLN A 62 -22.77 3.11 3.62
N ASP A 63 -22.54 3.23 4.93
CA ASP A 63 -21.23 2.94 5.52
C ASP A 63 -20.81 1.47 5.25
N PRO A 64 -19.64 1.22 4.64
CA PRO A 64 -19.15 -0.14 4.36
C PRO A 64 -19.04 -1.07 5.58
N ARG A 65 -19.12 -0.54 6.79
CA ARG A 65 -19.08 -1.31 8.03
C ARG A 65 -20.46 -1.85 8.45
N THR A 66 -21.55 -1.42 7.82
CA THR A 66 -22.91 -1.82 8.20
C THR A 66 -23.50 -2.94 7.34
N PHE A 67 -22.88 -3.26 6.18
CA PHE A 67 -23.41 -4.25 5.25
C PHE A 67 -22.33 -5.21 4.71
N GLY A 68 -22.79 -6.25 4.00
CA GLY A 68 -21.90 -7.23 3.36
C GLY A 68 -21.00 -7.94 4.36
N SER A 69 -19.69 -7.92 4.14
CA SER A 69 -18.71 -8.49 5.07
C SER A 69 -18.33 -7.55 6.22
N ARG A 70 -18.94 -6.35 6.30
CA ARG A 70 -18.64 -5.30 7.29
C ARG A 70 -17.18 -4.85 7.35
N ASN A 71 -16.41 -5.18 6.31
CA ASN A 71 -15.00 -4.85 6.18
C ASN A 71 -14.88 -3.60 5.29
N PRO A 72 -14.25 -2.51 5.74
CA PRO A 72 -14.16 -1.27 4.97
C PRO A 72 -13.08 -1.37 3.88
N GLY A 73 -13.36 -2.12 2.82
CA GLY A 73 -12.48 -2.24 1.65
C GLY A 73 -13.27 -2.32 0.35
N ALA A 74 -12.58 -2.11 -0.77
CA ALA A 74 -13.17 -2.01 -2.12
C ALA A 74 -14.12 -3.17 -2.47
N THR A 75 -13.77 -4.42 -2.14
CA THR A 75 -14.63 -5.58 -2.41
C THR A 75 -15.98 -5.48 -1.69
N ASN A 76 -16.02 -4.90 -0.48
CA ASN A 76 -17.28 -4.68 0.21
C ASN A 76 -18.03 -3.47 -0.34
N VAL A 77 -17.32 -2.38 -0.66
CA VAL A 77 -17.91 -1.21 -1.33
C VAL A 77 -18.60 -1.62 -2.63
N LEU A 78 -18.02 -2.54 -3.40
CA LEU A 78 -18.63 -3.07 -4.62
C LEU A 78 -20.00 -3.73 -4.37
N ARG A 79 -20.24 -4.27 -3.16
CA ARG A 79 -21.53 -4.86 -2.78
C ARG A 79 -22.63 -3.82 -2.55
N SER A 80 -22.31 -2.53 -2.45
CA SER A 80 -23.31 -1.45 -2.52
C SER A 80 -23.92 -1.30 -3.92
N GLY A 81 -23.32 -1.93 -4.94
CA GLY A 81 -23.70 -1.77 -6.34
C GLY A 81 -22.88 -0.72 -7.10
N SER A 82 -22.17 0.17 -6.40
CA SER A 82 -21.36 1.22 -7.04
C SER A 82 -19.96 0.71 -7.42
N LYS A 83 -19.80 0.33 -8.70
CA LYS A 83 -18.48 -0.04 -9.28
C LYS A 83 -17.49 1.11 -9.22
N ALA A 84 -17.95 2.34 -9.46
CA ALA A 84 -17.12 3.55 -9.39
C ALA A 84 -16.57 3.77 -7.98
N ALA A 85 -17.43 3.70 -6.95
CA ALA A 85 -16.99 3.85 -5.55
C ALA A 85 -15.96 2.78 -5.15
N ALA A 86 -16.17 1.53 -5.60
CA ALA A 86 -15.24 0.44 -5.34
C ALA A 86 -13.87 0.66 -6.01
N ALA A 87 -13.86 1.09 -7.27
CA ALA A 87 -12.64 1.37 -8.02
C ALA A 87 -11.85 2.54 -7.41
N VAL A 88 -12.53 3.65 -7.09
CA VAL A 88 -11.91 4.82 -6.43
C VAL A 88 -11.36 4.43 -5.05
N THR A 89 -12.12 3.67 -4.26
CA THR A 89 -11.65 3.15 -2.97
C THR A 89 -10.38 2.32 -3.13
N LEU A 90 -10.36 1.40 -4.10
CA LEU A 90 -9.21 0.54 -4.37
C LEU A 90 -7.97 1.35 -4.75
N LEU A 91 -8.14 2.32 -5.66
CA LEU A 91 -7.07 3.20 -6.10
C LEU A 91 -6.51 4.04 -4.95
N LEU A 92 -7.37 4.72 -4.19
CA LEU A 92 -6.93 5.57 -3.08
C LEU A 92 -6.31 4.75 -1.92
N ASP A 93 -6.83 3.56 -1.63
CA ASP A 93 -6.21 2.66 -0.66
C ASP A 93 -4.85 2.12 -1.12
N GLY A 94 -4.61 2.02 -2.43
CA GLY A 94 -3.30 1.74 -3.01
C GLY A 94 -2.36 2.94 -2.93
N VAL A 95 -2.84 4.11 -3.36
CA VAL A 95 -2.07 5.37 -3.35
C VAL A 95 -1.59 5.72 -1.95
N LYS A 96 -2.39 5.52 -0.88
CA LYS A 96 -1.92 5.80 0.48
C LYS A 96 -0.82 4.85 0.98
N GLY A 97 -0.69 3.68 0.38
CA GLY A 97 0.44 2.77 0.63
C GLY A 97 1.66 3.18 -0.18
N TRP A 98 1.45 3.56 -1.44
CA TRP A 98 2.50 3.93 -2.39
C TRP A 98 3.14 5.29 -2.10
N LEU A 99 2.33 6.32 -1.89
CA LEU A 99 2.78 7.71 -1.84
C LEU A 99 3.76 7.98 -0.68
N PRO A 100 3.52 7.56 0.58
CA PRO A 100 4.48 7.80 1.65
C PRO A 100 5.84 7.15 1.38
N VAL A 101 5.84 5.93 0.83
CA VAL A 101 7.05 5.18 0.49
C VAL A 101 7.81 5.87 -0.65
N LEU A 102 7.11 6.28 -1.69
CA LEU A 102 7.69 7.02 -2.81
C LEU A 102 8.30 8.36 -2.37
N LEU A 103 7.64 9.08 -1.46
CA LEU A 103 8.17 10.34 -0.94
C LEU A 103 9.49 10.13 -0.18
N VAL A 104 9.61 9.06 0.61
CA VAL A 104 10.89 8.72 1.25
C VAL A 104 11.94 8.36 0.20
N ARG A 105 11.60 7.58 -0.82
CA ARG A 105 12.52 7.21 -1.90
C ARG A 105 13.07 8.43 -2.66
N LEU A 106 12.21 9.39 -2.97
CA LEU A 106 12.55 10.56 -3.79
C LEU A 106 13.21 11.68 -2.99
N LEU A 107 12.73 11.92 -1.76
CA LEU A 107 13.08 13.11 -0.98
C LEU A 107 13.82 12.78 0.32
N GLY A 108 14.00 11.50 0.66
CA GLY A 108 14.54 11.08 1.96
C GLY A 108 16.06 11.11 2.09
N LYS A 109 16.80 11.04 0.97
CA LYS A 109 18.28 11.02 0.98
C LYS A 109 18.90 12.22 1.73
N PRO A 110 18.46 13.48 1.50
CA PRO A 110 18.98 14.63 2.25
C PRO A 110 18.70 14.58 3.76
N TYR A 111 17.80 13.72 4.22
CA TYR A 111 17.44 13.58 5.64
C TYR A 111 17.99 12.28 6.26
N GLY A 112 18.84 11.54 5.53
CA GLY A 112 19.36 10.24 5.97
C GLY A 112 18.30 9.13 6.04
N LEU A 113 17.18 9.27 5.31
CA LEU A 113 16.16 8.22 5.26
C LEU A 113 16.58 7.18 4.23
N GLU A 114 17.03 6.03 4.73
CA GLU A 114 17.48 4.90 3.92
C GLU A 114 16.33 3.90 3.63
N GLU A 115 16.65 2.86 2.88
CA GLU A 115 15.75 1.76 2.47
C GLU A 115 14.98 1.16 3.67
N GLY A 116 15.67 0.98 4.81
CA GLY A 116 15.04 0.50 6.03
C GLY A 116 13.96 1.45 6.58
N THR A 117 14.20 2.76 6.58
CA THR A 117 13.18 3.74 6.98
C THR A 117 12.01 3.76 5.99
N MET A 118 12.31 3.71 4.69
CA MET A 118 11.29 3.62 3.65
C MET A 118 10.36 2.40 3.86
N ALA A 119 10.92 1.23 4.16
CA ALA A 119 10.15 0.03 4.48
C ALA A 119 9.28 0.22 5.73
N LEU A 120 9.83 0.79 6.81
CA LEU A 120 9.09 1.07 8.04
C LEU A 120 7.94 2.06 7.83
N VAL A 121 8.12 3.07 6.98
CA VAL A 121 7.04 3.98 6.56
C VAL A 121 5.93 3.23 5.82
N GLY A 122 6.30 2.29 4.94
CA GLY A 122 5.36 1.40 4.27
C GLY A 122 4.58 0.51 5.24
N LEU A 123 5.27 -0.11 6.20
CA LEU A 123 4.66 -0.89 7.28
C LEU A 123 3.70 -0.03 8.10
N ALA A 124 4.09 1.21 8.43
CA ALA A 124 3.27 2.14 9.18
C ALA A 124 1.99 2.51 8.41
N ALA A 125 2.08 2.82 7.12
CA ALA A 125 0.92 3.08 6.27
C ALA A 125 -0.02 1.86 6.18
N PHE A 126 0.54 0.66 6.06
CA PHE A 126 -0.22 -0.58 6.10
C PHE A 126 -0.92 -0.78 7.45
N LEU A 127 -0.21 -0.61 8.57
CA LEU A 127 -0.78 -0.68 9.91
C LEU A 127 -1.87 0.38 10.13
N GLY A 128 -1.71 1.59 9.59
CA GLY A 128 -2.74 2.62 9.57
C GLY A 128 -4.01 2.16 8.86
N HIS A 129 -3.90 1.45 7.72
CA HIS A 129 -5.08 0.88 7.07
C HIS A 129 -5.76 -0.21 7.93
N LEU A 130 -4.97 -1.04 8.62
CA LEU A 130 -5.48 -2.15 9.45
C LEU A 130 -6.15 -1.63 10.73
N TYR A 131 -5.54 -0.63 11.36
CA TYR A 131 -5.91 -0.04 12.64
C TYR A 131 -5.93 1.50 12.54
N PRO A 132 -6.89 2.06 11.79
CA PRO A 132 -6.95 3.50 11.51
C PRO A 132 -7.35 4.29 12.76
N VAL A 133 -6.47 5.19 13.22
CA VAL A 133 -6.72 6.01 14.41
C VAL A 133 -7.99 6.86 14.25
N PHE A 134 -8.22 7.43 13.06
CA PHE A 134 -9.39 8.27 12.76
C PHE A 134 -10.72 7.50 12.70
N PHE A 135 -10.68 6.17 12.64
CA PHE A 135 -11.87 5.31 12.50
C PHE A 135 -11.97 4.28 13.63
N ARG A 136 -11.56 4.67 14.84
CA ARG A 136 -11.65 3.85 16.07
C ARG A 136 -10.92 2.51 15.95
N PHE A 137 -9.79 2.49 15.22
CA PHE A 137 -8.96 1.32 14.97
C PHE A 137 -9.69 0.15 14.28
N LYS A 138 -10.82 0.43 13.61
CA LYS A 138 -11.60 -0.55 12.84
C LYS A 138 -11.33 -0.39 11.35
N GLY A 139 -10.24 -0.99 10.90
CA GLY A 139 -9.75 -0.89 9.52
C GLY A 139 -10.03 -2.10 8.65
N GLY A 140 -9.41 -2.09 7.47
CA GLY A 140 -9.58 -3.11 6.45
C GLY A 140 -8.64 -4.32 6.61
N LYS A 141 -8.40 -4.99 5.48
CA LYS A 141 -7.48 -6.15 5.38
C LYS A 141 -6.15 -5.81 4.70
N GLY A 142 -6.02 -4.60 4.14
CA GLY A 142 -4.75 -4.04 3.70
C GLY A 142 -4.26 -4.47 2.32
N VAL A 143 -5.00 -5.26 1.53
CA VAL A 143 -4.49 -5.80 0.25
C VAL A 143 -4.04 -4.70 -0.73
N ALA A 144 -4.89 -3.69 -0.97
CA ALA A 144 -4.55 -2.59 -1.88
C ALA A 144 -3.39 -1.75 -1.35
N THR A 145 -3.39 -1.45 -0.04
CA THR A 145 -2.32 -0.71 0.63
C THR A 145 -1.00 -1.47 0.62
N PHE A 146 -1.03 -2.79 0.80
CA PHE A 146 0.12 -3.68 0.68
C PHE A 146 0.73 -3.57 -0.71
N ILE A 147 -0.07 -3.79 -1.76
CA ILE A 147 0.39 -3.67 -3.15
C ILE A 147 0.96 -2.27 -3.41
N GLY A 148 0.31 -1.21 -2.92
CA GLY A 148 0.80 0.16 -3.02
C GLY A 148 2.19 0.35 -2.37
N VAL A 149 2.37 -0.16 -1.14
CA VAL A 149 3.67 -0.14 -0.45
C VAL A 149 4.73 -0.87 -1.27
N VAL A 150 4.41 -2.07 -1.80
CA VAL A 150 5.34 -2.84 -2.63
C VAL A 150 5.73 -2.07 -3.89
N PHE A 151 4.80 -1.41 -4.57
CA PHE A 151 5.09 -0.51 -5.70
C PHE A 151 5.98 0.67 -5.31
N GLY A 152 5.86 1.17 -4.08
CA GLY A 152 6.69 2.26 -3.58
C GLY A 152 8.14 1.81 -3.34
N ILE A 153 8.30 0.58 -2.83
CA ILE A 153 9.60 -0.06 -2.63
C ILE A 153 10.25 -0.30 -3.99
N ASP A 154 9.56 -1.00 -4.89
CA ASP A 154 10.03 -1.23 -6.25
C ASP A 154 8.87 -1.49 -7.22
N ALA A 155 8.95 -0.85 -8.40
CA ALA A 155 7.88 -0.91 -9.38
C ALA A 155 7.75 -2.30 -10.04
N VAL A 156 8.86 -3.00 -10.28
CA VAL A 156 8.85 -4.35 -10.88
C VAL A 156 8.31 -5.36 -9.87
N LEU A 157 8.73 -5.25 -8.60
CA LEU A 157 8.20 -6.08 -7.52
C LEU A 157 6.69 -5.83 -7.30
N GLY A 158 6.26 -4.58 -7.33
CA GLY A 158 4.85 -4.18 -7.23
C GLY A 158 4.04 -4.76 -8.37
N LEU A 159 4.56 -4.69 -9.60
CA LEU A 159 3.92 -5.26 -10.78
C LEU A 159 3.80 -6.79 -10.68
N ALA A 160 4.87 -7.49 -10.30
CA ALA A 160 4.83 -8.94 -10.10
C ALA A 160 3.78 -9.34 -9.05
N THR A 161 3.73 -8.61 -7.93
CA THR A 161 2.75 -8.84 -6.86
C THR A 161 1.31 -8.60 -7.33
N ALA A 162 1.07 -7.51 -8.05
CA ALA A 162 -0.25 -7.18 -8.59
C ALA A 162 -0.70 -8.16 -9.68
N LEU A 163 0.21 -8.60 -10.56
CA LEU A 163 -0.06 -9.60 -11.58
C LEU A 163 -0.41 -10.96 -10.94
N THR A 164 0.32 -11.39 -9.91
CA THR A 164 -0.04 -12.59 -9.14
C THR A 164 -1.44 -12.48 -8.57
N TRP A 165 -1.81 -11.32 -8.03
CA TRP A 165 -3.18 -11.10 -7.54
C TRP A 165 -4.20 -11.24 -8.68
N LEU A 166 -3.96 -10.57 -9.81
CA LEU A 166 -4.87 -10.59 -10.97
C LEU A 166 -5.03 -11.99 -11.55
N ILE A 167 -3.94 -12.74 -11.72
CA ILE A 167 -3.95 -14.10 -12.24
C ILE A 167 -4.79 -15.00 -11.33
N ILE A 168 -4.51 -15.02 -10.02
CA ILE A 168 -5.26 -15.86 -9.08
C ILE A 168 -6.73 -15.43 -8.99
N ALA A 169 -7.02 -14.13 -8.98
CA ALA A 169 -8.38 -13.61 -8.96
C ALA A 169 -9.15 -13.98 -10.24
N PHE A 170 -8.50 -13.96 -11.40
CA PHE A 170 -9.11 -14.30 -12.69
C PHE A 170 -9.48 -15.78 -12.76
N PHE A 171 -8.53 -16.68 -12.47
CA PHE A 171 -8.75 -18.13 -12.61
C PHE A 171 -9.62 -18.71 -11.49
N PHE A 172 -9.40 -18.31 -10.23
CA PHE A 172 -10.08 -18.92 -9.08
C PHE A 172 -11.29 -18.12 -8.60
N ARG A 173 -11.41 -16.86 -9.00
CA ARG A 173 -12.51 -15.96 -8.61
C ARG A 173 -12.66 -15.76 -7.10
N TYR A 174 -11.61 -16.00 -6.32
CA TYR A 174 -11.56 -15.71 -4.88
C TYR A 174 -10.60 -14.55 -4.62
N SER A 175 -11.15 -13.40 -4.21
CA SER A 175 -10.34 -12.23 -3.85
C SER A 175 -9.43 -12.50 -2.65
N SER A 176 -9.89 -13.30 -1.68
CA SER A 176 -9.09 -13.70 -0.51
C SER A 176 -7.93 -14.60 -0.88
N LEU A 177 -8.13 -15.59 -1.74
CA LEU A 177 -7.05 -16.46 -2.23
C LEU A 177 -5.99 -15.66 -2.98
N ALA A 178 -6.42 -14.79 -3.91
CA ALA A 178 -5.51 -13.90 -4.63
C ALA A 178 -4.66 -13.05 -3.69
N SER A 179 -5.26 -12.54 -2.62
CA SER A 179 -4.59 -11.70 -1.62
C SER A 179 -3.57 -12.50 -0.81
N LEU A 180 -3.91 -13.72 -0.38
CA LEU A 180 -3.01 -14.61 0.36
C LEU A 180 -1.80 -15.01 -0.47
N VAL A 181 -2.02 -15.46 -1.71
CA VAL A 181 -0.94 -15.86 -2.62
C VAL A 181 -0.01 -14.67 -2.89
N SER A 182 -0.57 -13.51 -3.25
CA SER A 182 0.26 -12.32 -3.54
C SER A 182 1.08 -11.86 -2.34
N ALA A 183 0.51 -11.92 -1.14
CA ALA A 183 1.21 -11.56 0.09
C ALA A 183 2.39 -12.50 0.39
N VAL A 184 2.23 -13.81 0.19
CA VAL A 184 3.31 -14.79 0.39
C VAL A 184 4.40 -14.65 -0.69
N PHE A 185 4.00 -14.42 -1.94
CA PHE A 185 4.96 -14.34 -3.05
C PHE A 185 5.75 -13.03 -3.06
N ALA A 186 5.24 -11.91 -2.53
CA ALA A 186 5.95 -10.64 -2.50
C ALA A 186 7.35 -10.70 -1.83
N PRO A 187 7.53 -11.19 -0.58
CA PRO A 187 8.86 -11.35 0.00
C PRO A 187 9.71 -12.40 -0.74
N VAL A 188 9.09 -13.44 -1.33
CA VAL A 188 9.81 -14.43 -2.15
C VAL A 188 10.39 -13.78 -3.41
N TYR A 189 9.59 -13.01 -4.15
CA TYR A 189 10.05 -12.25 -5.30
C TYR A 189 11.15 -11.27 -4.93
N TYR A 190 11.01 -10.57 -3.79
CA TYR A 190 12.04 -9.67 -3.30
C TYR A 190 13.39 -10.37 -3.10
N LEU A 191 13.39 -11.57 -2.51
CA LEU A 191 14.62 -12.35 -2.32
C LEU A 191 15.17 -12.90 -3.64
N LEU A 192 14.31 -13.36 -4.55
CA LEU A 192 14.72 -13.88 -5.86
C LEU A 192 15.31 -12.81 -6.78
N GLY A 193 14.86 -11.55 -6.66
CA GLY A 193 15.39 -10.43 -7.43
C GLY A 193 16.78 -9.96 -7.01
N ASN A 194 17.34 -10.52 -5.92
CA ASN A 194 18.65 -10.14 -5.40
C ASN A 194 19.75 -10.31 -6.45
N ARG A 195 20.57 -9.27 -6.64
CA ARG A 195 21.66 -9.19 -7.63
C ARG A 195 21.22 -9.30 -9.09
N ILE A 196 19.92 -9.29 -9.36
CA ILE A 196 19.36 -9.28 -10.73
C ILE A 196 18.65 -7.95 -10.98
N ALA A 197 17.66 -7.64 -10.15
CA ALA A 197 16.85 -6.42 -10.27
C ALA A 197 17.19 -5.39 -9.19
N TRP A 198 17.62 -5.84 -8.01
CA TRP A 198 18.00 -4.98 -6.87
C TRP A 198 18.97 -5.70 -5.94
N TYR A 199 19.51 -4.98 -4.96
CA TYR A 199 20.21 -5.56 -3.82
C TYR A 199 19.23 -5.70 -2.64
N VAL A 200 19.22 -6.87 -2.01
CA VAL A 200 18.34 -7.11 -0.87
C VAL A 200 18.84 -6.35 0.34
N ASP A 201 17.95 -5.56 0.92
CA ASP A 201 18.06 -4.99 2.25
C ASP A 201 17.32 -5.90 3.26
N ALA A 202 17.98 -6.21 4.38
CA ALA A 202 17.42 -7.12 5.38
C ALA A 202 16.15 -6.55 6.04
N THR A 203 16.10 -5.25 6.29
CA THR A 203 14.96 -4.56 6.90
C THR A 203 13.76 -4.61 5.97
N VAL A 204 13.95 -4.33 4.67
CA VAL A 204 12.90 -4.42 3.65
C VAL A 204 12.34 -5.85 3.60
N ALA A 205 13.19 -6.87 3.57
CA ALA A 205 12.77 -8.27 3.54
C ALA A 205 11.93 -8.65 4.78
N ILE A 206 12.40 -8.27 5.98
CA ILE A 206 11.69 -8.51 7.25
C ILE A 206 10.34 -7.80 7.25
N VAL A 207 10.29 -6.55 6.81
CA VAL A 207 9.04 -5.77 6.74
C VAL A 207 8.05 -6.40 5.78
N LEU A 208 8.47 -6.81 4.58
CA LEU A 208 7.59 -7.49 3.62
C LEU A 208 7.03 -8.79 4.20
N ALA A 209 7.87 -9.58 4.87
CA ALA A 209 7.45 -10.80 5.56
C ALA A 209 6.46 -10.50 6.71
N ALA A 210 6.71 -9.46 7.50
CA ALA A 210 5.81 -9.04 8.58
C ALA A 210 4.45 -8.57 8.05
N MET A 211 4.44 -7.75 7.00
CA MET A 211 3.22 -7.30 6.33
C MET A 211 2.44 -8.48 5.74
N ALA A 212 3.12 -9.46 5.14
CA ALA A 212 2.50 -10.68 4.66
C ALA A 212 1.84 -11.46 5.82
N GLY A 213 2.58 -11.71 6.91
CA GLY A 213 2.04 -12.38 8.09
C GLY A 213 0.81 -11.69 8.69
N LEU A 214 0.85 -10.35 8.80
CA LEU A 214 -0.30 -9.55 9.23
C LEU A 214 -1.47 -9.66 8.26
N LEU A 215 -1.24 -9.62 6.94
CA LEU A 215 -2.28 -9.78 5.94
C LEU A 215 -2.95 -11.16 6.05
N LEU A 216 -2.17 -12.22 6.23
CA LEU A 216 -2.66 -13.58 6.47
C LEU A 216 -3.54 -13.63 7.73
N TYR A 217 -3.07 -13.04 8.84
CA TYR A 217 -3.84 -12.95 10.09
C TYR A 217 -5.19 -12.21 9.90
N ARG A 218 -5.19 -11.11 9.15
CA ARG A 218 -6.42 -10.35 8.82
C ARG A 218 -7.37 -11.14 7.91
N HIS A 219 -6.88 -12.18 7.24
CA HIS A 219 -7.66 -13.08 6.39
C HIS A 219 -8.03 -14.42 7.05
N ARG A 220 -7.76 -14.64 8.35
CA ARG A 220 -8.06 -15.91 9.04
C ARG A 220 -9.48 -16.44 8.80
N GLU A 221 -10.49 -15.58 8.83
CA GLU A 221 -11.88 -15.97 8.57
C GLU A 221 -12.13 -16.37 7.11
N ASN A 222 -11.43 -15.72 6.15
CA ASN A 222 -11.50 -16.12 4.75
C ASN A 222 -10.80 -17.45 4.52
N ILE A 223 -9.68 -17.70 5.20
CA ILE A 223 -8.99 -19.00 5.16
C ILE A 223 -9.94 -20.09 5.62
N THR A 224 -10.62 -19.90 6.76
CA THR A 224 -11.63 -20.86 7.24
C THR A 224 -12.74 -21.08 6.21
N ARG A 225 -13.24 -20.03 5.55
CA ARG A 225 -14.27 -20.16 4.50
C ARG A 225 -13.77 -20.84 3.23
N LEU A 226 -12.53 -20.59 2.82
CA LEU A 226 -11.89 -21.25 1.68
C LEU A 226 -11.77 -22.75 1.93
N LEU A 227 -11.28 -23.15 3.11
CA LEU A 227 -11.18 -24.55 3.52
C LEU A 227 -12.54 -25.24 3.60
N LYS A 228 -13.59 -24.51 4.01
CA LYS A 228 -14.97 -25.00 4.05
C LYS A 228 -15.71 -24.91 2.72
N GLY A 229 -15.10 -24.38 1.65
CA GLY A 229 -15.78 -24.16 0.36
C GLY A 229 -16.92 -23.13 0.40
N THR A 230 -16.98 -22.27 1.41
CA THR A 230 -18.06 -21.29 1.64
C THR A 230 -17.65 -19.84 1.35
N GLU A 231 -16.44 -19.63 0.82
CA GLU A 231 -15.93 -18.30 0.49
C GLU A 231 -16.68 -17.69 -0.70
N SER A 232 -17.01 -16.40 -0.62
CA SER A 232 -17.74 -15.72 -1.69
C SER A 232 -16.85 -15.54 -2.93
N ARG A 233 -17.38 -15.92 -4.10
CA ARG A 233 -16.73 -15.67 -5.39
C ARG A 233 -16.97 -14.25 -5.89
N ILE A 234 -15.97 -13.69 -6.57
CA ILE A 234 -16.06 -12.41 -7.26
C ILE A 234 -17.15 -12.50 -8.35
N GLY A 235 -18.11 -11.57 -8.30
CA GLY A 235 -19.22 -11.49 -9.26
C GLY A 235 -20.38 -12.46 -9.02
N ALA A 236 -20.42 -13.18 -7.90
CA ALA A 236 -21.59 -13.98 -7.55
C ALA A 236 -22.79 -13.08 -7.18
N LYS A 237 -23.96 -13.30 -7.79
CA LYS A 237 -25.21 -12.63 -7.42
C LYS A 237 -25.74 -13.21 -6.11
N LYS A 238 -26.23 -12.38 -5.20
CA LYS A 238 -26.93 -12.85 -3.99
C LYS A 238 -28.25 -13.50 -4.42
N ALA A 239 -28.58 -14.68 -3.90
CA ALA A 239 -29.92 -15.24 -4.08
C ALA A 239 -30.95 -14.27 -3.47
N PRO A 240 -32.15 -14.11 -4.08
CA PRO A 240 -33.21 -13.28 -3.50
C PRO A 240 -33.50 -13.74 -2.07
N GLU A 241 -33.54 -12.79 -1.14
CA GLU A 241 -33.97 -13.09 0.23
C GLU A 241 -35.46 -13.46 0.16
N PRO A 242 -35.89 -14.59 0.75
CA PRO A 242 -37.30 -14.97 0.72
C PRO A 242 -38.12 -13.86 1.39
N PRO A 243 -39.32 -13.54 0.86
CA PRO A 243 -40.14 -12.47 1.41
C PRO A 243 -40.38 -12.71 2.91
N PRO A 244 -40.45 -11.64 3.72
CA PRO A 244 -40.70 -11.77 5.15
C PRO A 244 -41.97 -12.59 5.37
N ARG A 245 -41.85 -13.67 6.15
CA ARG A 245 -43.01 -14.48 6.52
C ARG A 245 -43.94 -13.59 7.33
N HIS A 246 -45.04 -13.14 6.73
CA HIS A 246 -46.16 -12.62 7.48
C HIS A 246 -46.67 -13.77 8.35
N HIS A 247 -46.31 -13.76 9.63
CA HIS A 247 -47.06 -14.50 10.63
C HIS A 247 -48.43 -13.85 10.69
N GLY A 248 -49.37 -14.40 9.92
CA GLY A 248 -50.77 -14.11 10.08
C GLY A 248 -51.13 -14.37 11.53
N ARG A 249 -51.47 -13.30 12.26
CA ARG A 249 -52.23 -13.43 13.49
C ARG A 249 -53.57 -14.04 13.08
N HIS A 250 -53.68 -15.36 13.19
CA HIS A 250 -54.98 -16.00 13.30
C HIS A 250 -55.60 -15.49 14.60
N GLY A 251 -56.48 -14.51 14.47
CA GLY A 251 -57.45 -14.18 15.51
C GLY A 251 -58.37 -15.38 15.67
N HIS A 252 -58.08 -16.22 16.65
CA HIS A 252 -59.07 -17.13 17.20
C HIS A 252 -60.09 -16.31 18.01
N HIS A 253 -61.38 -16.54 17.71
CA HIS A 253 -62.52 -16.64 18.64
C HIS A 253 -62.63 -15.57 19.76
N GLN A 254 -63.73 -14.84 19.92
CA GLN A 254 -65.17 -15.17 19.82
C GLN A 254 -65.98 -13.90 19.54
#